data_AF-A0A6N1DPD5-F1
#
_entry.id   AF-A0A6N1DPD5-F1
#
_cell.length_a   1.000
_cell.length_b   1.000
_cell.length_c   1.000
_cell.angle_alpha   90.00
_cell.angle_beta   90.00
_cell.angle_gamma   90.00
#
_symmetry.space_group_name_H-M   'P 1'
#
loop_
_entity.id
_entity.type
_entity.pdbx_description
1 polymer ?
#
loop_
_entity_poly.entity_id
_entity_poly.type
_entity_poly.pdbx_seq_one_letter_code
_entity_poly.pdbx_strand_id
1 'polypeptide(L)'
;MPPKLALRRVLRATVAIPWRNRAAFVRVLAAPVVALVVMDLVVEWAEHALGGWRSVVLSVAWWALFVVIAVRTHRLVLAKDEEQMAKASLRWSWRETRFFGWLLVIYFQVALLGLLLAMLGLAIMWVVPSGPFQLMVVVAVLPAAYLLARLSLIFPAVALDRPVDFGWAWARSAGNGWRLVLVVAVLPLAFSVVATAANSALVAAVLAAPLVVLEVVALSAAYRALVVETAPAGVGH
;
A
#
# COMPACT_ATOMS: atom_id res chain seq x y z
N MET A 1 -15.82 14.54 -14.46
CA MET A 1 -14.74 14.71 -13.47
C MET A 1 -15.02 13.82 -12.26
N PRO A 2 -14.01 13.21 -11.61
CA PRO A 2 -14.22 12.43 -10.39
C PRO A 2 -14.78 13.31 -9.24
N PRO A 3 -15.59 12.77 -8.32
CA PRO A 3 -16.04 13.50 -7.13
C PRO A 3 -14.85 13.83 -6.23
N LYS A 4 -14.99 14.87 -5.41
CA LYS A 4 -13.98 15.21 -4.41
C LYS A 4 -13.95 14.13 -3.30
N LEU A 5 -12.77 13.61 -3.00
CA LEU A 5 -12.58 12.62 -1.95
C LEU A 5 -12.86 13.23 -0.57
N ALA A 6 -13.90 12.76 0.11
CA ALA A 6 -14.18 13.15 1.49
C ALA A 6 -13.25 12.40 2.45
N LEU A 7 -12.07 12.97 2.77
CA LEU A 7 -11.06 12.33 3.63
C LEU A 7 -11.63 11.83 4.96
N ARG A 8 -12.48 12.62 5.62
CA ARG A 8 -13.15 12.21 6.86
C ARG A 8 -14.01 10.96 6.71
N ARG A 9 -14.56 10.71 5.51
CA ARG A 9 -15.31 9.49 5.20
C ARG A 9 -14.36 8.31 4.99
N VAL A 10 -13.25 8.52 4.27
CA VAL A 10 -12.21 7.49 4.07
C VAL A 10 -11.61 7.06 5.42
N LEU A 11 -11.15 8.00 6.24
CA LEU A 11 -10.56 7.71 7.56
C LEU A 11 -11.53 7.00 8.49
N ARG A 12 -12.81 7.41 8.51
CA ARG A 12 -13.83 6.68 9.27
C ARG A 12 -14.06 5.27 8.72
N ALA A 13 -14.07 5.10 7.40
CA ALA A 13 -14.22 3.79 6.78
C ALA A 13 -13.03 2.86 7.06
N THR A 14 -11.81 3.41 7.14
CA THR A 14 -10.58 2.67 7.48
C THR A 14 -10.73 1.87 8.77
N VAL A 15 -11.32 2.46 9.80
CA VAL A 15 -11.52 1.80 11.11
C VAL A 15 -12.88 1.09 11.17
N ALA A 16 -13.94 1.71 10.66
CA ALA A 16 -15.29 1.18 10.81
C ALA A 16 -15.52 -0.13 10.04
N ILE A 17 -14.91 -0.31 8.85
CA ILE A 17 -15.13 -1.50 8.03
C ILE A 17 -14.52 -2.75 8.69
N PRO A 18 -13.23 -2.78 9.07
CA PRO A 18 -12.65 -3.94 9.75
C PRO A 18 -13.33 -4.21 11.09
N TRP A 19 -13.73 -3.16 11.82
CA TRP A 19 -14.40 -3.33 13.11
C TRP A 19 -15.76 -4.01 13.00
N ARG A 20 -16.58 -3.60 12.02
CA ARG A 20 -17.91 -4.20 11.76
C ARG A 20 -17.79 -5.64 11.27
N ASN A 21 -16.75 -5.96 10.49
CA ASN A 21 -16.54 -7.27 9.90
C ASN A 21 -15.36 -8.02 10.55
N ARG A 22 -15.11 -7.79 11.86
CA ARG A 22 -13.92 -8.29 12.55
C ARG A 22 -13.72 -9.81 12.43
N ALA A 23 -14.81 -10.57 12.48
CA ALA A 23 -14.75 -12.03 12.38
C ALA A 23 -14.26 -12.47 11.00
N ALA A 24 -14.70 -11.80 9.93
CA ALA A 24 -14.27 -12.09 8.57
C ALA A 24 -12.80 -11.71 8.35
N PHE A 25 -12.39 -10.53 8.82
CA PHE A 25 -11.00 -10.09 8.76
C PHE A 25 -10.07 -11.06 9.50
N VAL A 26 -10.39 -11.42 10.74
CA VAL A 26 -9.60 -12.38 11.52
C VAL A 26 -9.56 -13.73 10.82
N ARG A 27 -10.70 -14.27 10.36
CA ARG A 27 -10.76 -15.58 9.70
C ARG A 27 -9.90 -15.64 8.44
N VAL A 28 -9.89 -14.60 7.63
CA VAL A 28 -9.19 -14.58 6.33
C VAL A 28 -7.73 -14.14 6.45
N LEU A 29 -7.42 -13.24 7.40
CA LEU A 29 -6.11 -12.60 7.50
C LEU A 29 -5.25 -13.10 8.67
N ALA A 30 -5.79 -13.82 9.67
CA ALA A 30 -4.99 -14.26 10.82
C ALA A 30 -3.74 -15.05 10.39
N ALA A 31 -3.90 -16.06 9.55
CA ALA A 31 -2.79 -16.88 9.07
C ALA A 31 -1.72 -16.07 8.31
N PRO A 32 -2.04 -15.30 7.24
CA PRO A 32 -1.02 -14.52 6.55
C PRO A 32 -0.43 -13.39 7.40
N VAL A 33 -1.21 -12.78 8.31
CA VAL A 33 -0.69 -11.75 9.24
C VAL A 33 0.30 -12.34 10.22
N VAL A 34 0.00 -13.51 10.82
CA VAL A 34 0.94 -14.21 11.71
C VAL A 34 2.20 -14.61 10.92
N ALA A 35 2.04 -15.11 9.70
CA ALA A 35 3.18 -15.43 8.84
C ALA A 35 4.03 -14.18 8.52
N LEU A 36 3.40 -13.03 8.30
CA LEU A 36 4.11 -11.76 8.07
C LEU A 36 4.89 -11.34 9.32
N VAL A 37 4.28 -11.39 10.51
CA VAL A 37 4.95 -11.04 11.78
C VAL A 37 6.15 -11.96 12.03
N VAL A 38 6.00 -13.27 11.79
CA VAL A 38 7.13 -14.21 11.90
C VAL A 38 8.21 -13.88 10.87
N MET A 39 7.81 -13.57 9.64
CA MET A 39 8.75 -13.20 8.57
C MET A 39 9.50 -11.90 8.91
N ASP A 40 8.86 -10.89 9.49
CA ASP A 40 9.51 -9.66 9.96
C ASP A 40 10.64 -9.98 10.94
N LEU A 41 10.38 -10.82 11.93
CA LEU A 41 11.38 -11.23 12.91
C LEU A 41 12.52 -12.04 12.29
N VAL A 42 12.20 -12.91 11.33
CA VAL A 42 13.20 -13.68 10.59
C VAL A 42 14.06 -12.78 9.72
N VAL A 43 13.47 -11.81 9.03
CA VAL A 43 14.20 -10.83 8.20
C VAL A 43 15.11 -9.97 9.07
N GLU A 44 14.62 -9.43 10.17
CA GLU A 44 15.42 -8.60 11.08
C GLU A 44 16.61 -9.39 11.66
N TRP A 45 16.37 -10.62 12.10
CA TRP A 45 17.46 -11.51 12.54
C TRP A 45 18.44 -11.83 11.40
N ALA A 46 17.91 -12.13 10.21
CA ALA A 46 18.70 -12.50 9.05
C ALA A 46 19.54 -11.35 8.50
N GLU A 47 19.08 -10.10 8.54
CA GLU A 47 19.87 -8.95 8.08
C GLU A 47 21.17 -8.79 8.87
N HIS A 48 21.17 -9.17 10.15
CA HIS A 48 22.36 -9.17 11.00
C HIS A 48 23.25 -10.40 10.79
N ALA A 49 22.66 -11.55 10.42
CA ALA A 49 23.36 -12.84 10.38
C ALA A 49 23.75 -13.30 8.95
N LEU A 50 23.03 -12.86 7.92
CA LEU A 50 23.09 -13.34 6.55
C LEU A 50 23.35 -12.17 5.59
N GLY A 51 24.46 -12.23 4.86
CA GLY A 51 24.74 -11.32 3.75
C GLY A 51 24.33 -11.88 2.38
N GLY A 52 24.22 -11.00 1.39
CA GLY A 52 24.12 -11.36 -0.03
C GLY A 52 22.73 -11.82 -0.48
N TRP A 53 22.67 -12.86 -1.32
CA TRP A 53 21.43 -13.27 -2.00
C TRP A 53 20.35 -13.84 -1.06
N ARG A 54 20.74 -14.32 0.14
CA ARG A 54 19.80 -14.92 1.11
C ARG A 54 18.81 -13.88 1.66
N SER A 55 19.28 -12.66 1.94
CA SER A 55 18.41 -11.56 2.38
C SER A 55 17.43 -11.18 1.28
N VAL A 56 17.88 -11.16 0.02
CA VAL A 56 17.01 -10.90 -1.14
C VAL A 56 15.87 -11.92 -1.23
N VAL A 57 16.15 -13.21 -1.04
CA VAL A 57 15.12 -14.26 -1.06
C VAL A 57 14.10 -14.05 0.07
N LEU A 58 14.56 -13.71 1.28
CA LEU A 58 13.67 -13.41 2.41
C LEU A 58 12.82 -12.17 2.14
N SER A 59 13.40 -11.11 1.59
CA SER A 59 12.64 -9.91 1.19
C SER A 59 11.57 -10.25 0.15
N VAL A 60 11.89 -11.05 -0.87
CA VAL A 60 10.90 -11.47 -1.88
C VAL A 60 9.77 -12.28 -1.24
N ALA A 61 10.08 -13.18 -0.30
CA ALA A 61 9.07 -13.93 0.44
C ALA A 61 8.17 -13.01 1.30
N TRP A 62 8.76 -12.00 1.94
CA TRP A 62 8.04 -10.97 2.67
C TRP A 62 7.08 -10.19 1.77
N TRP A 63 7.55 -9.74 0.61
CA TRP A 63 6.72 -9.04 -0.38
C TRP A 63 5.57 -9.93 -0.89
N ALA A 64 5.81 -11.22 -1.08
CA ALA A 64 4.77 -12.17 -1.47
C ALA A 64 3.68 -12.30 -0.39
N LEU A 65 4.06 -12.36 0.89
CA LEU A 65 3.09 -12.35 2.00
C LEU A 65 2.29 -11.05 2.05
N PHE A 66 2.96 -9.90 1.88
CA PHE A 66 2.31 -8.60 1.78
C PHE A 66 1.27 -8.58 0.65
N VAL A 67 1.60 -9.11 -0.53
CA VAL A 67 0.65 -9.20 -1.67
C VAL A 67 -0.58 -10.02 -1.31
N VAL A 68 -0.41 -11.17 -0.66
CA VAL A 68 -1.54 -12.01 -0.21
C VAL A 68 -2.44 -11.24 0.75
N ILE A 69 -1.86 -10.53 1.73
CA ILE A 69 -2.62 -9.70 2.68
C ILE A 69 -3.34 -8.57 1.95
N ALA A 70 -2.65 -7.87 1.04
CA ALA A 70 -3.20 -6.73 0.33
C ALA A 70 -4.37 -7.12 -0.57
N VAL A 71 -4.21 -8.16 -1.40
CA VAL A 71 -5.26 -8.66 -2.29
C VAL A 71 -6.49 -9.11 -1.50
N ARG A 72 -6.28 -9.87 -0.42
CA ARG A 72 -7.39 -10.34 0.44
C ARG A 72 -8.10 -9.17 1.10
N THR A 73 -7.37 -8.20 1.63
CA THR A 73 -7.94 -7.03 2.26
C THR A 73 -8.76 -6.20 1.28
N HIS A 74 -8.24 -5.95 0.07
CA HIS A 74 -8.97 -5.26 -0.99
C HIS A 74 -10.30 -5.97 -1.31
N ARG A 75 -10.28 -7.29 -1.47
CA ARG A 75 -11.49 -8.08 -1.78
C ARG A 75 -12.48 -8.13 -0.62
N LEU A 76 -12.04 -8.28 0.63
CA LEU A 76 -12.92 -8.21 1.79
C LEU A 76 -13.64 -6.87 1.86
N VAL A 77 -12.92 -5.78 1.57
CA VAL A 77 -13.48 -4.43 1.62
C VAL A 77 -14.42 -4.13 0.46
N LEU A 78 -14.18 -4.69 -0.73
CA LEU A 78 -14.85 -4.29 -1.97
C LEU A 78 -15.80 -5.34 -2.56
N ALA A 79 -15.45 -6.62 -2.52
CA ALA A 79 -16.24 -7.72 -3.11
C ALA A 79 -17.23 -8.37 -2.12
N LYS A 80 -17.01 -8.22 -0.80
CA LYS A 80 -17.83 -8.85 0.27
C LYS A 80 -17.98 -10.37 0.14
N ASP A 81 -17.01 -11.03 -0.47
CA ASP A 81 -17.04 -12.47 -0.78
C ASP A 81 -16.29 -13.28 0.31
N GLU A 82 -16.83 -13.22 1.54
CA GLU A 82 -16.13 -13.69 2.74
C GLU A 82 -16.04 -15.22 2.82
N GLU A 83 -17.11 -15.93 2.46
CA GLU A 83 -17.16 -17.40 2.57
C GLU A 83 -16.23 -18.10 1.59
N GLN A 84 -16.19 -17.64 0.33
CA GLN A 84 -15.31 -18.23 -0.67
C GLN A 84 -13.83 -17.96 -0.33
N MET A 85 -13.54 -16.79 0.23
CA MET A 85 -12.19 -16.41 0.65
C MET A 85 -11.71 -17.13 1.91
N ALA A 86 -12.60 -17.39 2.88
CA ALA A 86 -12.26 -18.12 4.09
C ALA A 86 -11.94 -19.60 3.81
N LYS A 87 -12.58 -20.20 2.81
CA LYS A 87 -12.31 -21.58 2.37
C LYS A 87 -11.06 -21.68 1.47
N ALA A 88 -10.66 -20.58 0.84
CA ALA A 88 -9.43 -20.52 0.07
C ALA A 88 -8.23 -20.57 1.03
N SER A 89 -7.47 -21.67 0.99
CA SER A 89 -6.18 -21.77 1.67
C SER A 89 -5.21 -20.68 1.17
N LEU A 90 -4.02 -20.57 1.78
CA LEU A 90 -2.89 -19.72 1.35
C LEU A 90 -2.37 -20.11 -0.05
N ARG A 91 -3.24 -20.19 -1.05
CA ARG A 91 -2.92 -20.51 -2.44
C ARG A 91 -2.62 -19.21 -3.16
N TRP A 92 -1.43 -19.16 -3.74
CA TRP A 92 -1.07 -18.15 -4.71
C TRP A 92 -1.88 -18.36 -5.99
N SER A 93 -2.56 -17.32 -6.47
CA SER A 93 -3.31 -17.36 -7.72
C SER A 93 -2.74 -16.38 -8.75
N TRP A 94 -3.33 -16.39 -9.94
CA TRP A 94 -2.99 -15.42 -10.98
C TRP A 94 -3.22 -13.96 -10.52
N ARG A 95 -4.15 -13.75 -9.59
CA ARG A 95 -4.48 -12.43 -9.04
C ARG A 95 -3.30 -11.83 -8.29
N GLU A 96 -2.69 -12.61 -7.39
CA GLU A 96 -1.50 -12.21 -6.64
C GLU A 96 -0.32 -11.98 -7.59
N THR A 97 -0.17 -12.81 -8.62
CA THR A 97 0.87 -12.62 -9.65
C THR A 97 0.71 -11.28 -10.37
N ARG A 98 -0.51 -10.97 -10.81
CA ARG A 98 -0.80 -9.72 -11.50
C ARG A 98 -0.66 -8.51 -10.58
N PHE A 99 -1.07 -8.64 -9.32
CA PHE A 99 -0.88 -7.61 -8.30
C PHE A 99 0.59 -7.34 -8.06
N PHE A 100 1.39 -8.39 -7.86
CA PHE A 100 2.84 -8.30 -7.67
C PHE A 100 3.54 -7.68 -8.88
N GLY A 101 3.13 -8.04 -10.11
CA GLY A 101 3.65 -7.40 -11.33
C GLY A 101 3.41 -5.89 -11.35
N TRP A 102 2.18 -5.45 -11.05
CA TRP A 102 1.87 -4.02 -10.95
C TRP A 102 2.59 -3.33 -9.78
N LEU A 103 2.79 -4.02 -8.68
CA LEU A 103 3.57 -3.53 -7.53
C LEU A 103 5.00 -3.22 -7.96
N LEU A 104 5.68 -4.18 -8.59
CA LEU A 104 7.04 -4.00 -9.11
C LEU A 104 7.11 -2.84 -10.11
N VAL A 105 6.18 -2.80 -11.06
CA VAL A 105 6.14 -1.75 -12.08
C VAL A 105 5.96 -0.36 -11.44
N ILE A 106 5.00 -0.19 -10.53
CA ILE A 106 4.75 1.11 -9.87
C ILE A 106 5.93 1.51 -9.00
N TYR A 107 6.45 0.59 -8.18
CA TYR A 107 7.60 0.88 -7.31
C TYR A 107 8.85 1.20 -8.13
N PHE A 108 9.07 0.52 -9.26
CA PHE A 108 10.16 0.85 -10.17
C PHE A 108 10.04 2.27 -10.72
N GLN A 109 8.85 2.69 -11.17
CA GLN A 109 8.63 4.06 -11.66
C GLN A 109 8.85 5.12 -10.55
N VAL A 110 8.37 4.84 -9.34
CA VAL A 110 8.54 5.73 -8.18
C VAL A 110 10.01 5.80 -7.76
N ALA A 111 10.73 4.67 -7.75
CA ALA A 111 12.16 4.61 -7.43
C ALA A 111 13.01 5.31 -8.48
N LEU A 112 12.70 5.13 -9.78
CA LEU A 112 13.37 5.83 -10.87
C LEU A 112 13.18 7.34 -10.75
N LEU A 113 11.95 7.81 -10.49
CA LEU A 113 11.70 9.23 -10.25
C LEU A 113 12.46 9.73 -9.00
N GLY A 114 12.45 8.96 -7.92
CA GLY A 114 13.20 9.29 -6.70
C GLY A 114 14.71 9.41 -6.95
N LEU A 115 15.29 8.47 -7.71
CA LEU A 115 16.70 8.49 -8.09
C LEU A 115 17.03 9.75 -8.92
N LEU A 116 16.22 10.06 -9.94
CA LEU A 116 16.42 11.26 -10.76
C LEU A 116 16.36 12.54 -9.92
N LEU A 117 15.42 12.63 -8.99
CA LEU A 117 15.30 13.78 -8.09
C LEU A 117 16.44 13.86 -7.07
N ALA A 118 16.93 12.72 -6.59
CA ALA A 118 18.11 12.66 -5.74
C ALA A 118 19.37 13.10 -6.49
N MET A 119 19.58 12.63 -7.72
CA MET A 119 20.69 13.06 -8.59
C MET A 119 20.64 14.56 -8.86
N LEU A 120 19.45 15.11 -9.13
CA LEU A 120 19.26 16.55 -9.27
C LEU A 120 19.60 17.30 -7.98
N GLY A 121 19.17 16.79 -6.81
CA GLY A 121 19.50 17.37 -5.51
C GLY A 121 21.02 17.38 -5.24
N LEU A 122 21.71 16.27 -5.55
CA LEU A 122 23.17 16.19 -5.49
C LEU A 122 23.81 17.24 -6.41
N ALA A 123 23.36 17.35 -7.67
CA ALA A 123 23.88 18.33 -8.62
C ALA A 123 23.70 19.78 -8.13
N ILE A 124 22.58 20.10 -7.49
CA ILE A 124 22.36 21.44 -6.92
C ILE A 124 23.30 21.72 -5.75
N MET A 125 23.60 20.73 -4.89
CA MET A 125 24.55 20.91 -3.79
C MET A 125 25.96 21.29 -4.25
N TRP A 126 26.39 20.79 -5.42
CA TRP A 126 27.67 21.19 -6.01
C TRP A 126 27.71 22.68 -6.38
N VAL A 127 26.56 23.29 -6.66
CA VAL A 127 26.44 24.70 -7.06
C VAL A 127 26.09 25.61 -5.88
N VAL A 128 25.32 25.11 -4.89
CA VAL A 128 24.83 25.87 -3.74
C VAL A 128 25.18 25.14 -2.43
N PRO A 129 26.43 25.27 -1.92
CA PRO A 129 26.92 24.44 -0.82
C PRO A 129 26.26 24.70 0.54
N SER A 130 25.65 25.88 0.74
CA SER A 130 25.09 26.31 2.03
C SER A 130 23.55 26.34 2.06
N GLY A 131 22.88 25.65 1.14
CA GLY A 131 21.41 25.55 1.11
C GLY A 131 20.85 24.57 2.14
N PRO A 132 19.56 24.68 2.52
CA PRO A 132 18.92 23.76 3.45
C PRO A 132 18.65 22.40 2.77
N PHE A 133 19.69 21.56 2.66
CA PHE A 133 19.65 20.26 1.99
C PHE A 133 18.46 19.39 2.41
N GLN A 134 18.15 19.35 3.71
CA GLN A 134 17.03 18.57 4.24
C GLN A 134 15.68 19.02 3.65
N LEU A 135 15.47 20.33 3.49
CA LEU A 135 14.24 20.85 2.87
C LEU A 135 14.15 20.44 1.40
N MET A 136 15.29 20.45 0.69
CA MET A 136 15.34 20.04 -0.71
C MET A 136 14.99 18.57 -0.89
N VAL A 137 15.48 17.69 -0.02
CA VAL A 137 15.14 16.25 -0.03
C VAL A 137 13.64 16.05 0.23
N VAL A 138 13.07 16.77 1.21
CA VAL A 138 11.62 16.67 1.50
C VAL A 138 10.79 17.10 0.29
N VAL A 139 11.13 18.23 -0.35
CA VAL A 139 10.45 18.70 -1.55
C VAL A 139 10.60 17.72 -2.72
N ALA A 140 11.78 17.11 -2.86
CA ALA A 140 12.06 16.11 -3.89
C ALA A 140 11.25 14.81 -3.72
N VAL A 141 10.83 14.45 -2.51
CA VAL A 141 9.99 13.25 -2.30
C VAL A 141 8.53 13.50 -2.71
N LEU A 142 8.05 14.75 -2.68
CA LEU A 142 6.64 15.06 -2.95
C LEU A 142 6.14 14.60 -4.34
N PRO A 143 6.88 14.81 -5.45
CA PRO A 143 6.48 14.29 -6.75
C PRO A 143 6.36 12.76 -6.78
N ALA A 144 7.29 12.05 -6.14
CA ALA A 144 7.28 10.59 -6.07
C ALA A 144 6.09 10.08 -5.25
N ALA A 145 5.81 10.71 -4.11
CA ALA A 145 4.64 10.40 -3.29
C ALA A 145 3.33 10.69 -4.04
N TYR A 146 3.26 11.79 -4.78
CA TYR A 146 2.11 12.15 -5.61
C TYR A 146 1.86 11.14 -6.74
N LEU A 147 2.93 10.71 -7.42
CA LEU A 147 2.87 9.66 -8.44
C LEU A 147 2.36 8.34 -7.84
N LEU A 148 2.98 7.88 -6.75
CA LEU A 148 2.59 6.67 -6.03
C LEU A 148 1.11 6.72 -5.61
N ALA A 149 0.69 7.82 -5.01
CA ALA A 149 -0.68 8.01 -4.55
C ALA A 149 -1.70 7.88 -5.67
N ARG A 150 -1.43 8.44 -6.86
CA ARG A 150 -2.36 8.34 -8.00
C ARG A 150 -2.39 6.94 -8.62
N LEU A 151 -1.23 6.30 -8.73
CA LEU A 151 -1.13 4.96 -9.31
C LEU A 151 -1.63 3.87 -8.36
N SER A 152 -1.65 4.12 -7.05
CA SER A 152 -2.12 3.16 -6.04
C SER A 152 -3.56 2.68 -6.26
N LEU A 153 -4.41 3.41 -6.98
CA LEU A 153 -5.76 2.98 -7.35
C LEU A 153 -5.80 1.73 -8.25
N ILE A 154 -4.66 1.38 -8.87
CA ILE A 154 -4.49 0.15 -9.64
C ILE A 154 -4.61 -1.07 -8.73
N PHE A 155 -4.03 -1.04 -7.53
CA PHE A 155 -4.01 -2.17 -6.59
C PHE A 155 -5.40 -2.74 -6.26
N PRO A 156 -6.38 -1.93 -5.77
CA PRO A 156 -7.73 -2.43 -5.50
C PRO A 156 -8.46 -2.89 -6.77
N ALA A 157 -8.20 -2.27 -7.92
CA ALA A 157 -8.82 -2.69 -9.18
C ALA A 157 -8.27 -4.05 -9.67
N VAL A 158 -6.95 -4.27 -9.57
CA VAL A 158 -6.30 -5.56 -9.87
C VAL A 158 -6.79 -6.66 -8.93
N ALA A 159 -6.96 -6.36 -7.64
CA ALA A 159 -7.50 -7.33 -6.68
C ALA A 159 -8.93 -7.79 -7.02
N LEU A 160 -9.67 -6.97 -7.77
CA LEU A 160 -11.00 -7.26 -8.31
C LEU A 160 -10.98 -7.75 -9.78
N ASP A 161 -9.82 -8.11 -10.30
CA ASP A 161 -9.57 -8.54 -11.69
C ASP A 161 -9.92 -7.54 -12.79
N ARG A 162 -10.20 -6.27 -12.44
CA ARG A 162 -10.61 -5.27 -13.43
C ARG A 162 -9.46 -4.86 -14.32
N PRO A 163 -9.62 -4.75 -15.65
CA PRO A 163 -8.55 -4.27 -16.52
C PRO A 163 -8.12 -2.85 -16.13
N VAL A 164 -6.82 -2.58 -16.15
CA VAL A 164 -6.22 -1.33 -15.68
C VAL A 164 -4.99 -0.98 -16.51
N ASP A 165 -4.76 0.31 -16.62
CA ASP A 165 -3.53 0.92 -17.12
C ASP A 165 -3.25 2.22 -16.35
N PHE A 166 -2.10 2.84 -16.60
CA PHE A 166 -1.71 4.09 -15.93
C PHE A 166 -2.63 5.26 -16.28
N GLY A 167 -3.09 5.36 -17.52
CA GLY A 167 -3.99 6.42 -17.98
C GLY A 167 -5.33 6.37 -17.26
N TRP A 168 -5.88 5.18 -17.08
CA TRP A 168 -7.08 4.92 -16.29
C TRP A 168 -6.90 5.37 -14.84
N ALA A 169 -5.78 5.00 -14.19
CA ALA A 169 -5.53 5.37 -12.79
C ALA A 169 -5.38 6.88 -12.63
N TRP A 170 -4.70 7.52 -13.60
CA TRP A 170 -4.55 8.97 -13.66
C TRP A 170 -5.90 9.66 -13.84
N ALA A 171 -6.72 9.23 -14.80
CA ALA A 171 -8.03 9.80 -15.04
C ALA A 171 -8.97 9.66 -13.83
N ARG A 172 -8.97 8.51 -13.16
CA ARG A 172 -9.81 8.25 -11.97
C ARG A 172 -9.38 9.02 -10.73
N SER A 173 -8.10 9.34 -10.61
CA SER A 173 -7.55 10.15 -9.50
C SER A 173 -7.53 11.65 -9.78
N ALA A 174 -7.97 12.10 -10.96
CA ALA A 174 -7.95 13.51 -11.35
C ALA A 174 -8.71 14.40 -10.34
N GLY A 175 -8.10 15.52 -9.93
CA GLY A 175 -8.64 16.44 -8.92
C GLY A 175 -8.51 15.95 -7.47
N ASN A 176 -7.96 14.75 -7.23
CA ASN A 176 -7.82 14.15 -5.89
C ASN A 176 -6.40 13.70 -5.53
N GLY A 177 -5.39 13.95 -6.37
CA GLY A 177 -4.01 13.50 -6.15
C GLY A 177 -3.48 13.81 -4.74
N TRP A 178 -3.55 15.07 -4.28
CA TRP A 178 -3.11 15.44 -2.93
C TRP A 178 -3.90 14.79 -1.80
N ARG A 179 -5.21 14.53 -2.02
CA ARG A 179 -6.02 13.81 -1.03
C ARG A 179 -5.60 12.34 -0.96
N LEU A 180 -5.21 11.75 -2.10
CA LEU A 180 -4.63 10.40 -2.12
C LEU A 180 -3.25 10.36 -1.48
N VAL A 181 -2.41 11.41 -1.62
CA VAL A 181 -1.12 11.51 -0.91
C VAL A 181 -1.33 11.42 0.60
N LEU A 182 -2.36 12.08 1.13
CA LEU A 182 -2.68 11.98 2.56
C LEU A 182 -3.01 10.55 2.99
N VAL A 183 -3.67 9.77 2.12
CA VAL A 183 -4.07 8.38 2.41
C VAL A 183 -2.90 7.40 2.22
N VAL A 184 -2.07 7.59 1.20
CA VAL A 184 -1.07 6.61 0.74
C VAL A 184 0.32 6.90 1.26
N ALA A 185 0.62 8.14 1.67
CA ALA A 185 1.93 8.52 2.19
C ALA A 185 1.86 9.05 3.63
N VAL A 186 0.99 10.04 3.90
CA VAL A 186 0.95 10.67 5.24
C VAL A 186 0.35 9.75 6.30
N LEU A 187 -0.70 9.00 5.97
CA LEU A 187 -1.30 8.06 6.91
C LEU A 187 -0.34 6.93 7.30
N PRO A 188 0.34 6.24 6.36
CA PRO A 188 1.40 5.28 6.71
C PRO A 188 2.53 5.88 7.54
N LEU A 189 2.95 7.12 7.25
CA LEU A 189 3.96 7.80 8.06
C LEU A 189 3.49 8.04 9.50
N ALA A 190 2.22 8.39 9.70
CA ALA A 190 1.66 8.53 11.04
C ALA A 190 1.63 7.19 11.78
N PHE A 191 1.33 6.09 11.07
CA PHE A 191 1.34 4.74 11.62
C PHE A 191 2.76 4.25 11.92
N SER A 192 3.74 4.57 11.08
CA SER A 192 5.13 4.19 11.33
C SER A 192 5.67 4.86 12.58
N VAL A 193 5.30 6.11 12.87
CA VAL A 193 5.66 6.78 14.14
C VAL A 193 5.16 6.00 15.35
N VAL A 194 3.93 5.46 15.29
CA VAL A 194 3.40 4.60 16.36
C VAL A 194 4.20 3.32 16.49
N ALA A 195 4.55 2.67 15.37
CA ALA A 195 5.36 1.45 15.38
C ALA A 195 6.78 1.69 15.94
N THR A 196 7.39 2.86 15.67
CA THR A 196 8.72 3.21 16.20
C THR A 196 8.76 3.45 17.70
N ALA A 197 7.61 3.64 18.35
CA ALA A 197 7.55 3.74 19.81
C ALA A 197 7.67 2.37 20.51
N ALA A 198 7.72 1.26 19.75
CA ALA A 198 7.90 -0.07 20.29
C ALA A 198 9.29 -0.25 20.93
N ASN A 199 9.32 -0.98 22.05
CA ASN A 199 10.55 -1.27 22.79
C ASN A 199 11.25 -2.56 22.33
N SER A 200 10.69 -3.28 21.36
CA SER A 200 11.26 -4.51 20.80
C SER A 200 10.74 -4.77 19.39
N ALA A 201 11.53 -5.51 18.61
CA ALA A 201 11.20 -6.06 17.29
C ALA A 201 9.80 -6.71 17.24
N LEU A 202 9.52 -7.61 18.19
CA LEU A 202 8.24 -8.31 18.29
C LEU A 202 7.07 -7.35 18.47
N VAL A 203 7.20 -6.38 19.38
CA VAL A 203 6.15 -5.38 19.61
C VAL A 203 5.96 -4.52 18.36
N ALA A 204 7.05 -4.12 17.70
CA ALA A 204 6.98 -3.36 16.45
C ALA A 204 6.24 -4.12 15.35
N ALA A 205 6.60 -5.39 15.10
CA ALA A 205 5.97 -6.23 14.09
C ALA A 205 4.48 -6.49 14.39
N VAL A 206 4.14 -6.80 15.64
CA VAL A 206 2.75 -7.01 16.08
C VAL A 206 1.92 -5.74 15.95
N LEU A 207 2.48 -4.57 16.21
CA LEU A 207 1.81 -3.28 16.01
C LEU A 207 1.70 -2.90 14.53
N ALA A 208 2.73 -3.15 13.73
CA ALA A 208 2.77 -2.81 12.32
C ALA A 208 1.76 -3.62 11.50
N ALA A 209 1.60 -4.91 11.79
CA ALA A 209 0.75 -5.79 10.98
C ALA A 209 -0.72 -5.33 10.85
N PRO A 210 -1.45 -4.94 11.93
CA PRO A 210 -2.79 -4.37 11.79
C PRO A 210 -2.78 -3.00 11.11
N LEU A 211 -1.72 -2.19 11.28
CA LEU A 211 -1.59 -0.89 10.61
C LEU A 211 -1.49 -1.04 9.08
N VAL A 212 -0.71 -2.01 8.61
CA VAL A 212 -0.64 -2.37 7.18
C VAL A 212 -2.02 -2.75 6.64
N VAL A 213 -2.80 -3.54 7.38
CA VAL A 213 -4.18 -3.87 6.98
C VAL A 213 -5.04 -2.60 6.90
N LEU A 214 -4.93 -1.70 7.87
CA LEU A 214 -5.66 -0.42 7.85
C LEU A 214 -5.27 0.47 6.67
N GLU A 215 -3.99 0.51 6.28
CA GLU A 215 -3.54 1.25 5.09
C GLU A 215 -4.18 0.71 3.81
N VAL A 216 -4.19 -0.62 3.64
CA VAL A 216 -4.84 -1.26 2.50
C VAL A 216 -6.35 -1.00 2.51
N VAL A 217 -6.99 -1.01 3.68
CA VAL A 217 -8.42 -0.64 3.81
C VAL A 217 -8.64 0.82 3.44
N ALA A 218 -7.77 1.74 3.86
CA ALA A 218 -7.87 3.16 3.56
C ALA A 218 -7.81 3.40 2.05
N LEU A 219 -6.84 2.76 1.37
CA LEU A 219 -6.73 2.80 -0.08
C LEU A 219 -7.96 2.18 -0.77
N SER A 220 -8.47 1.06 -0.26
CA SER A 220 -9.70 0.43 -0.76
C SER A 220 -10.93 1.34 -0.60
N ALA A 221 -11.04 2.05 0.51
CA ALA A 221 -12.11 3.00 0.76
C ALA A 221 -12.01 4.22 -0.16
N ALA A 222 -10.80 4.73 -0.39
CA ALA A 222 -10.57 5.78 -1.37
C ALA A 222 -10.95 5.35 -2.79
N TYR A 223 -10.56 4.14 -3.19
CA TYR A 223 -10.94 3.55 -4.47
C TYR A 223 -12.45 3.44 -4.66
N ARG A 224 -13.16 2.88 -3.66
CA ARG A 224 -14.63 2.78 -3.71
C ARG A 224 -15.29 4.14 -3.90
N ALA A 225 -14.84 5.16 -3.16
CA ALA A 225 -15.40 6.51 -3.24
C ALA A 225 -15.15 7.18 -4.60
N LEU A 226 -14.01 6.90 -5.25
CA LEU A 226 -13.65 7.53 -6.52
C LEU A 226 -14.14 6.78 -7.75
N VAL A 227 -14.26 5.45 -7.67
CA VAL A 227 -14.49 4.59 -8.84
C VAL A 227 -15.82 3.83 -8.78
N VAL A 228 -16.20 3.29 -7.63
CA VAL A 228 -17.38 2.43 -7.51
C VAL A 228 -18.65 3.26 -7.35
N GLU A 229 -18.64 4.24 -6.45
CA GLU A 229 -19.80 5.11 -6.19
C GLU A 229 -20.10 6.09 -7.35
N THR A 230 -19.20 6.16 -8.34
CA THR A 230 -19.27 7.12 -9.46
C THR A 230 -19.56 6.45 -10.80
N ALA A 231 -19.61 5.12 -10.82
CA ALA A 231 -20.01 4.41 -12.02
C ALA A 231 -21.49 4.70 -12.30
N PRO A 232 -21.87 5.08 -13.54
CA PRO A 232 -23.28 5.21 -13.89
C PRO A 232 -23.97 3.86 -13.64
N ALA A 233 -25.21 3.90 -13.13
CA ALA A 233 -25.95 2.75 -12.59
C ALA A 233 -26.33 1.65 -13.61
N GLY A 234 -25.69 1.58 -14.78
CA GLY A 234 -26.00 0.66 -15.87
C GLY A 234 -24.81 -0.07 -16.49
N VAL A 235 -23.59 0.07 -15.96
CA VAL A 235 -22.44 -0.76 -16.38
C VAL A 235 -22.13 -1.75 -15.27
N GLY A 236 -23.07 -2.67 -15.04
CA GLY A 236 -22.93 -3.78 -14.12
C GLY A 236 -22.69 -5.08 -14.88
N HIS A 237 -21.65 -5.78 -14.43
CA HIS A 237 -21.30 -7.19 -14.68
C HIS A 237 -20.56 -7.52 -15.97
#